data_AF-A0A2E5C3R8-F1
#
_entry.id   AF-A0A2E5C3R8-F1
#
_cell.length_a   1.000
_cell.length_b   1.000
_cell.length_c   1.000
_cell.angle_alpha   90.00
_cell.angle_beta   90.00
_cell.angle_gamma   90.00
#
_symmetry.space_group_name_H-M   'P 1'
#
loop_
_entity.id
_entity.type
_entity.pdbx_description
1 polymer ?
#
loop_
_entity_poly.entity_id
_entity_poly.type
_entity_poly.pdbx_seq_one_letter_code
_entity_poly.pdbx_strand_id
1 'polypeptide(L)'
;MSEVRRQLTVRLFAVEQHLRDLDVWSDSAPSAEALASDQPFAIDTLEFVEWLQFIFLPRLQDLVQSGAPLPATCGIAPMAEEYFRGRSIAREHSKEANTEQLIAALTAIDRLLSG
;
A
#
# COMPACT_ATOMS: atom_id res chain seq x y z
N MET A 1 2.61 15.98 16.82
CA MET A 1 2.79 15.05 15.68
C MET A 1 3.87 15.61 14.78
N SER A 2 4.85 14.81 14.37
CA SER A 2 5.86 15.24 13.39
C SER A 2 5.21 15.43 12.01
N GLU A 3 5.72 16.38 11.22
CA GLU A 3 5.23 16.67 9.86
C GLU A 3 5.24 15.42 8.96
N VAL A 4 6.28 14.58 9.11
CA VAL A 4 6.41 13.27 8.46
C VAL A 4 5.19 12.38 8.73
N ARG A 5 4.76 12.25 9.99
CA ARG A 5 3.62 11.41 10.36
C ARG A 5 2.31 11.93 9.78
N ARG A 6 2.12 13.25 9.77
CA ARG A 6 0.94 13.89 9.16
C ARG A 6 0.85 13.59 7.66
N GLN A 7 1.97 13.77 6.95
CA GLN A 7 2.05 13.47 5.52
C GLN A 7 1.84 11.98 5.26
N LEU A 8 2.37 11.10 6.11
CA LEU A 8 2.16 9.66 6.00
C LEU A 8 0.67 9.30 6.11
N THR A 9 -0.05 9.81 7.12
CA THR A 9 -1.51 9.57 7.26
C THR A 9 -2.29 9.99 6.01
N VAL A 10 -2.02 11.17 5.46
CA VAL A 10 -2.70 11.66 4.25
C VAL A 10 -2.45 10.72 3.07
N ARG A 11 -1.22 10.22 2.92
CA ARG A 11 -0.85 9.32 1.83
C ARG A 11 -1.45 7.93 1.99
N LEU A 12 -1.52 7.40 3.21
CA LEU A 12 -2.18 6.12 3.49
C LEU A 12 -3.66 6.18 3.12
N PHE A 13 -4.32 7.30 3.44
CA PHE A 13 -5.71 7.52 3.01
C PHE A 13 -5.86 7.59 1.49
N ALA A 14 -4.96 8.31 0.79
CA ALA A 14 -4.98 8.38 -0.67
C ALA A 14 -4.80 6.99 -1.32
N VAL A 15 -3.89 6.18 -0.79
CA VAL A 15 -3.69 4.78 -1.23
C VAL A 15 -4.98 3.97 -1.11
N GLU A 16 -5.67 4.04 0.03
CA GLU A 16 -6.96 3.37 0.22
C GLU A 16 -8.01 3.83 -0.80
N GLN A 17 -8.13 5.14 -1.02
CA GLN A 17 -9.08 5.67 -2.01
C GLN A 17 -8.78 5.14 -3.41
N HIS A 18 -7.52 5.17 -3.85
CA HIS A 18 -7.15 4.67 -5.17
C HIS A 18 -7.38 3.16 -5.32
N LEU A 19 -7.14 2.35 -4.29
CA LEU A 19 -7.48 0.92 -4.33
C LEU A 19 -8.97 0.68 -4.55
N ARG A 20 -9.83 1.49 -3.90
CA ARG A 20 -11.29 1.44 -4.08
C ARG A 20 -11.69 1.90 -5.48
N ASP A 21 -11.13 3.01 -5.97
CA ASP A 21 -11.41 3.55 -7.31
C ASP A 21 -10.96 2.60 -8.43
N LEU A 22 -9.94 1.79 -8.18
CA LEU A 22 -9.46 0.76 -9.09
C LEU A 22 -10.28 -0.54 -9.05
N ASP A 23 -11.22 -0.66 -8.10
CA ASP A 23 -12.00 -1.88 -7.85
C ASP A 23 -11.11 -3.09 -7.47
N VAL A 24 -10.01 -2.81 -6.76
CA VAL A 24 -9.07 -3.85 -6.27
C VAL A 24 -9.05 -3.95 -4.75
N TRP A 25 -9.86 -3.14 -4.06
CA TRP A 25 -10.11 -3.25 -2.63
C TRP A 25 -10.87 -4.54 -2.33
N SER A 26 -10.44 -5.31 -1.32
CA SER A 26 -11.11 -6.54 -0.95
C SER A 26 -11.98 -6.33 0.28
N ASP A 27 -13.27 -6.65 0.16
CA ASP A 27 -14.22 -6.58 1.29
C ASP A 27 -14.03 -7.72 2.29
N SER A 28 -13.41 -8.82 1.88
CA SER A 28 -13.17 -9.99 2.74
C SER A 28 -11.72 -10.01 3.21
N ALA A 29 -11.54 -10.08 4.53
CA ALA A 29 -10.22 -10.28 5.12
C ALA A 29 -9.68 -11.70 4.81
N PRO A 30 -8.39 -11.83 4.44
CA PRO A 30 -7.74 -13.12 4.31
C PRO A 30 -7.73 -13.90 5.61
N SER A 31 -7.43 -15.20 5.51
CA SER A 31 -7.26 -16.04 6.69
C SER A 31 -6.14 -15.52 7.60
N ALA A 32 -6.26 -15.77 8.90
CA ALA A 32 -5.22 -15.41 9.86
C ALA A 32 -3.87 -16.06 9.53
N GLU A 33 -3.89 -17.26 8.93
CA GLU A 33 -2.69 -17.97 8.46
C GLU A 33 -2.01 -17.23 7.31
N ALA A 34 -2.78 -16.72 6.34
CA ALA A 34 -2.24 -15.91 5.24
C ALA A 34 -1.68 -14.56 5.72
N LEU A 35 -2.35 -13.92 6.68
CA LEU A 35 -1.87 -12.67 7.29
C LEU A 35 -0.59 -12.86 8.11
N ALA A 36 -0.32 -14.08 8.57
CA ALA A 36 0.84 -14.43 9.39
C ALA A 36 2.04 -14.94 8.56
N SER A 37 2.05 -14.77 7.24
CA SER A 37 3.20 -15.17 6.41
C SER A 37 4.48 -14.42 6.78
N ASP A 38 5.58 -15.15 6.88
CA ASP A 38 6.94 -14.63 7.10
C ASP A 38 7.61 -14.15 5.80
N GLN A 39 7.01 -14.40 4.63
CA GLN A 39 7.57 -13.97 3.35
C GLN A 39 7.43 -12.45 3.15
N PRO A 40 8.37 -11.81 2.44
CA PRO A 40 8.23 -10.39 2.09
C PRO A 40 6.96 -10.18 1.28
N PHE A 41 6.15 -9.20 1.70
CA PHE A 41 4.84 -8.89 1.11
C PHE A 41 3.81 -10.03 1.18
N ALA A 42 4.05 -11.09 1.98
CA ALA A 42 3.22 -12.29 2.03
C ALA A 42 2.91 -12.85 0.63
N ILE A 43 3.87 -12.76 -0.30
CA ILE A 43 3.68 -13.06 -1.73
C ILE A 43 3.27 -14.52 -2.01
N ASP A 44 3.47 -15.40 -1.04
CA ASP A 44 3.09 -16.81 -1.08
C ASP A 44 1.62 -17.06 -0.75
N THR A 45 0.98 -16.14 -0.03
CA THR A 45 -0.36 -16.33 0.57
C THR A 45 -1.36 -15.24 0.26
N LEU A 46 -0.91 -14.04 -0.13
CA LEU A 46 -1.74 -12.87 -0.40
C LEU A 46 -1.43 -12.24 -1.75
N GLU A 47 -2.47 -11.68 -2.38
CA GLU A 47 -2.26 -10.73 -3.47
C GLU A 47 -1.66 -9.42 -2.90
N PHE A 48 -0.88 -8.72 -3.73
CA PHE A 48 -0.22 -7.48 -3.32
C PHE A 48 -1.19 -6.43 -2.74
N VAL A 49 -2.38 -6.29 -3.35
CA VAL A 49 -3.42 -5.36 -2.88
C VAL A 49 -4.01 -5.78 -1.53
N GLU A 50 -4.09 -7.08 -1.26
CA GLU A 50 -4.54 -7.61 0.03
C GLU A 50 -3.51 -7.38 1.13
N TRP A 51 -2.24 -7.63 0.83
CA TRP A 51 -1.15 -7.27 1.72
C TRP A 51 -1.14 -5.77 2.02
N LEU A 52 -1.38 -4.93 1.00
CA LEU A 52 -1.42 -3.48 1.15
C LEU A 52 -2.53 -3.05 2.12
N GLN A 53 -3.75 -3.56 1.94
CA GLN A 53 -4.90 -3.13 2.74
C GLN A 53 -4.94 -3.72 4.14
N PHE A 54 -4.55 -4.99 4.32
CA PHE A 54 -4.73 -5.70 5.60
C PHE A 54 -3.48 -5.72 6.47
N ILE A 55 -2.29 -5.54 5.89
CA ILE A 55 -1.04 -5.54 6.64
C ILE A 55 -0.42 -4.15 6.62
N PHE A 56 -0.14 -3.61 5.44
CA PHE A 56 0.66 -2.40 5.31
C PHE A 56 -0.04 -1.14 5.84
N LEU A 57 -1.27 -0.86 5.37
CA LEU A 57 -2.06 0.31 5.78
C LEU A 57 -2.30 0.35 7.31
N PRO A 58 -2.90 -0.68 7.94
CA PRO A 58 -3.17 -0.65 9.38
C PRO A 58 -1.89 -0.63 10.22
N ARG A 59 -0.83 -1.33 9.79
CA ARG A 59 0.46 -1.32 10.49
C ARG A 59 1.08 0.07 10.52
N LEU A 60 1.12 0.79 9.39
CA LEU A 60 1.67 2.14 9.38
C LEU A 60 0.78 3.14 10.13
N GLN A 61 -0.54 2.99 10.06
CA GLN A 61 -1.46 3.81 10.85
C GLN A 61 -1.21 3.64 12.35
N ASP A 62 -1.03 2.40 12.83
CA ASP A 62 -0.70 2.11 14.23
C ASP A 62 0.64 2.74 14.63
N LEU A 63 1.69 2.59 13.82
CA LEU A 63 3.00 3.21 14.10
C LEU A 63 2.93 4.75 14.16
N VAL A 64 2.08 5.35 13.31
CA VAL A 64 1.82 6.79 13.33
C VAL A 64 1.10 7.21 14.61
N GLN A 65 0.06 6.48 15.01
CA GLN A 65 -0.77 6.78 16.18
C GLN A 65 -0.01 6.56 17.50
N SER A 66 0.70 5.44 17.61
CA SER A 66 1.51 5.09 18.79
C SER A 66 2.77 5.94 18.92
N GLY A 67 3.17 6.65 17.86
CA GLY A 67 4.42 7.40 17.84
C GLY A 67 5.67 6.51 17.80
N ALA A 68 5.51 5.23 17.49
CA ALA A 68 6.60 4.27 17.37
C ALA A 68 7.59 4.65 16.24
N PRO A 69 8.80 4.03 16.22
CA PRO A 69 9.75 4.21 15.14
C PRO A 69 9.14 3.75 13.80
N LEU A 70 9.23 4.60 12.79
CA LEU A 70 8.83 4.27 11.43
C LEU A 70 9.89 3.33 10.80
N PRO A 71 9.49 2.41 9.90
CA PRO A 71 10.44 1.56 9.19
C PRO A 71 11.41 2.42 8.37
N ALA A 72 12.70 2.08 8.43
CA ALA A 72 13.77 2.87 7.82
C ALA A 72 13.84 2.74 6.28
N THR A 73 13.27 1.67 5.71
CA THR A 73 13.18 1.47 4.26
C THR A 73 11.91 0.70 3.92
N CYS A 74 11.22 1.15 2.88
CA CYS A 74 10.11 0.45 2.24
C CYS A 74 10.31 0.59 0.73
N GLY A 75 10.16 -0.52 0.01
CA GLY A 75 10.30 -0.59 -1.45
C GLY A 75 9.02 -1.13 -2.06
N ILE A 76 7.92 -0.41 -1.85
CA ILE A 76 6.56 -0.88 -2.16
C ILE A 76 6.14 -0.40 -3.54
N ALA A 77 6.54 0.80 -3.93
CA ALA A 77 6.30 1.35 -5.26
C ALA A 77 6.75 0.42 -6.41
N PRO A 78 7.98 -0.14 -6.44
CA PRO A 78 8.38 -1.05 -7.52
C PRO A 78 7.54 -2.34 -7.54
N MET A 79 7.07 -2.81 -6.39
CA MET A 79 6.17 -3.97 -6.32
C MET A 79 4.79 -3.65 -6.88
N ALA A 80 4.25 -2.46 -6.59
CA ALA A 80 3.00 -2.00 -7.18
C ALA A 80 3.11 -1.87 -8.70
N GLU A 81 4.17 -1.22 -9.20
CA GLU A 81 4.43 -1.09 -10.63
C GLU A 81 4.43 -2.46 -11.33
N GLU A 82 5.16 -3.44 -10.79
CA GLU A 82 5.21 -4.78 -11.37
C GLU A 82 3.86 -5.49 -11.31
N TYR A 83 3.13 -5.35 -10.20
CA TYR A 83 1.79 -5.94 -10.04
C TYR A 83 0.79 -5.40 -11.08
N PHE A 84 0.85 -4.10 -11.39
CA PHE A 84 -0.07 -3.45 -12.34
C PHE A 84 0.39 -3.52 -13.81
N ARG A 85 1.70 -3.59 -14.09
CA ARG A 85 2.32 -3.53 -15.44
C ARG A 85 1.71 -4.50 -16.45
N GLY A 86 1.27 -5.67 -16.01
CA GLY A 86 0.69 -6.72 -16.86
C GLY A 86 -0.83 -6.85 -16.80
N ARG A 87 -1.53 -6.08 -15.97
CA ARG A 87 -2.97 -6.26 -15.72
C ARG A 87 -3.81 -5.34 -16.59
N SER A 88 -4.99 -5.82 -17.01
CA SER A 88 -5.93 -5.04 -17.85
C SER A 88 -6.36 -3.73 -17.20
N ILE A 89 -6.39 -3.66 -15.86
CA ILE A 89 -6.72 -2.46 -15.10
C ILE A 89 -5.81 -1.27 -15.40
N ALA A 90 -4.53 -1.51 -15.70
CA ALA A 90 -3.59 -0.45 -16.08
C ALA A 90 -3.75 0.01 -17.54
N ARG A 91 -4.49 -0.76 -18.36
CA ARG A 91 -4.77 -0.45 -19.78
C ARG A 91 -6.14 0.19 -19.99
N GLU A 92 -6.94 0.26 -18.94
CA GLU A 92 -8.29 0.80 -18.99
C GLU A 92 -8.22 2.32 -18.79
N HIS A 93 -8.63 3.12 -19.79
CA HIS A 93 -8.52 4.59 -19.74
C HIS A 93 -9.10 5.22 -18.48
N SER A 94 -10.17 4.65 -17.91
CA SER A 94 -10.77 5.17 -16.68
C SER A 94 -9.94 4.90 -15.42
N LYS A 95 -9.05 3.89 -15.45
CA LYS A 95 -8.29 3.39 -14.29
C LYS A 95 -6.78 3.63 -14.42
N GLU A 96 -6.28 3.95 -15.61
CA GLU A 96 -4.88 4.30 -15.87
C GLU A 96 -4.39 5.43 -14.94
N ALA A 97 -5.11 6.56 -14.93
CA ALA A 97 -4.77 7.70 -14.07
C ALA A 97 -4.78 7.35 -12.57
N ASN A 98 -5.72 6.50 -12.13
CA ASN A 98 -5.80 6.06 -10.73
C ASN A 98 -4.64 5.11 -10.37
N THR A 99 -4.22 4.27 -11.30
CA THR A 99 -3.08 3.36 -11.13
C THR A 99 -1.78 4.16 -10.99
N GLU A 100 -1.58 5.17 -11.82
CA GLU A 100 -0.44 6.08 -11.73
C GLU A 100 -0.44 6.86 -10.40
N GLN A 101 -1.60 7.36 -9.98
CA GLN A 101 -1.72 8.07 -8.70
C GLN A 101 -1.45 7.16 -7.49
N LEU A 102 -1.91 5.91 -7.53
CA LEU A 102 -1.60 4.90 -6.51
C LEU A 102 -0.08 4.67 -6.41
N ILE A 103 0.59 4.43 -7.54
CA ILE A 103 2.04 4.21 -7.60
C ILE A 103 2.80 5.45 -7.09
N ALA A 104 2.36 6.65 -7.48
CA ALA A 104 2.94 7.90 -7.02
C ALA A 104 2.76 8.11 -5.50
N ALA A 105 1.60 7.75 -4.95
CA ALA A 105 1.34 7.81 -3.52
C ALA A 105 2.29 6.86 -2.75
N LEU A 106 2.44 5.62 -3.22
CA LEU A 106 3.36 4.63 -2.64
C LEU A 106 4.82 5.06 -2.73
N THR A 107 5.26 5.56 -3.89
CA THR A 107 6.62 6.08 -4.10
C THR A 107 6.98 7.16 -3.10
N ALA A 108 6.01 8.02 -2.83
CA ALA A 108 6.24 9.13 -1.91
C ALA A 108 6.11 8.72 -0.44
N ILE A 109 5.42 7.62 -0.11
CA ILE A 109 5.54 6.97 1.21
C ILE A 109 6.95 6.39 1.37
N ASP A 110 7.45 5.64 0.38
CA ASP A 110 8.79 5.03 0.41
C ASP A 110 9.89 6.09 0.62
N ARG A 111 9.81 7.21 -0.09
CA ARG A 111 10.73 8.36 0.07
C ARG A 111 10.63 9.02 1.45
N LEU A 112 9.43 9.09 2.01
CA LEU A 112 9.19 9.72 3.31
C LEU A 112 9.71 8.84 4.46
N LEU A 113 9.75 7.53 4.27
CA LEU A 113 10.27 6.55 5.22
C LEU A 113 11.80 6.37 5.11
N SER A 114 12.35 6.51 3.90
CA SER A 114 13.79 6.34 3.61
C SER A 114 14.63 7.63 3.80
N GLY A 115 14.01 8.69 4.32
CA GLY A 115 14.57 10.04 4.42
C GLY A 115 15.21 10.37 5.76
#